data_AF-A0A142XKP1-F1
#
_entry.id   AF-A0A142XKP1-F1
#
_cell.length_a   1.000
_cell.length_b   1.000
_cell.length_c   1.000
_cell.angle_alpha   90.00
_cell.angle_beta   90.00
_cell.angle_gamma   90.00
#
_symmetry.space_group_name_H-M   'P 1'
#
loop_
_entity.id
_entity.type
_entity.pdbx_description
1 polymer ?
#
loop_
_entity_poly.entity_id
_entity_poly.type
_entity_poly.pdbx_seq_one_letter_code
_entity_poly.pdbx_strand_id
1 'polypeptide(L)'
;MPVDPDTGMLRPFNDDEIDAMQIRTFGVRDMSHGTETRRIGENTMRKSFFVKWSERFNFVKLVCGDQKIYVDSGFTKLSRMIPDEIYGIHHPDFPEIVATRIDNMKGANGPGIDDEDGIVKYPDAQIDVFYEHVPYDLLSDDEVADEDGNEFLRYTHFGGSTGSAQNISVPGGAMRYWRGPGEGTAPPHGFQVPYGVSISRAEEEFTWHWVQLPYEAFKPGSNLYARIYGTVEGDLPFIGCVNSSPIFDRAVGTVVFAGVTAKLERAHSGQGRRWSLEYKFAYSAMGWNWLFFPDPSGVNGGWYNVNNKEYQEADVLDDHRSLTPGARDLNMLFSVAAV
;
A
#
# COMPACT_ATOMS: atom_id res chain seq x y z
N MET A 1 -12.70 -22.10 0.78
CA MET A 1 -11.79 -21.15 1.46
C MET A 1 -11.84 -21.48 2.94
N PRO A 2 -10.73 -21.91 3.51
CA PRO A 2 -10.64 -22.27 4.91
C PRO A 2 -10.69 -20.99 5.76
N VAL A 3 -11.74 -20.90 6.57
CA VAL A 3 -11.95 -19.78 7.50
C VAL A 3 -12.01 -20.39 8.89
N ASP A 4 -11.30 -19.77 9.82
CA ASP A 4 -11.44 -20.09 11.24
C ASP A 4 -12.86 -19.68 11.70
N PRO A 5 -13.67 -20.62 12.21
CA PRO A 5 -15.04 -20.34 12.63
C PRO A 5 -15.13 -19.39 13.82
N ASP A 6 -14.09 -19.32 14.66
CA ASP A 6 -14.11 -18.55 15.90
C ASP A 6 -13.71 -17.09 15.66
N THR A 7 -12.66 -16.88 14.86
CA THR A 7 -12.11 -15.55 14.57
C THR A 7 -12.63 -14.95 13.27
N GLY A 8 -13.12 -15.79 12.36
CA GLY A 8 -13.43 -15.38 11.00
C GLY A 8 -12.20 -15.05 10.16
N MET A 9 -10.98 -15.37 10.62
CA MET A 9 -9.75 -15.18 9.85
C MET A 9 -9.57 -16.27 8.79
N LEU A 10 -8.74 -16.01 7.78
CA LEU A 10 -8.23 -17.07 6.92
C LEU A 10 -7.27 -17.92 7.72
N ARG A 11 -7.31 -19.23 7.48
CA ARG A 11 -6.30 -20.16 7.98
C ARG A 11 -5.66 -20.91 6.81
N PRO A 12 -4.48 -21.49 6.97
CA PRO A 12 -3.96 -22.45 6.00
C PRO A 12 -4.92 -23.63 5.79
N PHE A 13 -4.85 -24.25 4.61
CA PHE A 13 -5.52 -25.53 4.37
C PHE A 13 -4.89 -26.62 5.23
N ASN A 14 -5.71 -27.55 5.72
CA ASN A 14 -5.20 -28.73 6.42
C ASN A 14 -4.90 -29.88 5.44
N ASP A 15 -4.21 -30.92 5.92
CA ASP A 15 -3.79 -32.06 5.10
C ASP A 15 -4.98 -32.76 4.43
N ASP A 16 -6.10 -32.96 5.13
CA ASP A 16 -7.30 -33.60 4.59
C ASP A 16 -7.91 -32.79 3.44
N GLU A 17 -7.94 -31.45 3.57
CA GLU A 17 -8.41 -30.53 2.54
C GLU A 17 -7.49 -30.54 1.32
N ILE A 18 -6.17 -30.62 1.52
CA ILE A 18 -5.17 -30.72 0.44
C ILE A 18 -5.30 -32.08 -0.29
N ASP A 19 -5.41 -33.17 0.46
CA ASP A 19 -5.59 -34.52 -0.07
C ASP A 19 -6.89 -34.64 -0.90
N ALA A 20 -7.97 -33.98 -0.47
CA ALA A 20 -9.22 -33.91 -1.21
C ALA A 20 -9.06 -33.25 -2.60
N MET A 21 -8.08 -32.36 -2.78
CA MET A 21 -7.81 -31.69 -4.06
C MET A 21 -7.18 -32.64 -5.09
N GLN A 22 -6.58 -33.76 -4.65
CA GLN A 22 -5.93 -34.78 -5.49
C GLN A 22 -4.92 -34.18 -6.48
N ILE A 23 -4.03 -33.32 -5.96
CA ILE A 23 -3.07 -32.56 -6.74
C ILE A 23 -2.05 -33.49 -7.39
N ARG A 24 -1.91 -33.38 -8.71
CA ARG A 24 -0.94 -34.14 -9.50
C ARG A 24 -0.19 -33.21 -10.44
N THR A 25 1.13 -33.15 -10.34
CA THR A 25 1.96 -32.36 -11.26
C THR A 25 1.93 -32.99 -12.67
N PHE A 26 1.65 -32.18 -13.69
CA PHE A 26 1.69 -32.61 -15.09
C PHE A 26 3.10 -33.08 -15.47
N GLY A 27 3.21 -34.17 -16.24
CA GLY A 27 4.47 -34.64 -16.79
C GLY A 27 5.34 -35.54 -15.89
N VAL A 28 5.00 -35.68 -14.61
CA VAL A 28 5.79 -36.49 -13.65
C VAL A 28 5.48 -37.99 -13.79
N ARG A 29 4.24 -38.38 -14.14
CA ARG A 29 3.81 -39.79 -14.21
C ARG A 29 3.80 -40.39 -15.61
N ASP A 30 3.57 -39.60 -16.64
CA ASP A 30 3.46 -40.03 -18.03
C ASP A 30 4.77 -39.89 -18.82
N MET A 31 5.84 -39.39 -18.17
CA MET A 31 7.14 -39.07 -18.79
C MET A 31 7.05 -38.15 -20.02
N SER A 32 5.90 -37.52 -20.25
CA SER A 32 5.82 -36.37 -21.16
C SER A 32 6.45 -35.22 -20.39
N HIS A 33 7.68 -34.82 -20.73
CA HIS A 33 8.43 -33.87 -19.91
C HIS A 33 7.58 -32.63 -19.58
N GLY A 34 7.23 -32.49 -18.29
CA GLY A 34 6.49 -31.35 -17.78
C GLY A 34 7.25 -30.09 -18.11
N THR A 35 6.55 -29.12 -18.69
CA THR A 35 7.10 -27.83 -19.12
C THR A 35 7.31 -26.92 -17.92
N GLU A 36 8.17 -27.32 -16.97
CA GLU A 36 8.84 -26.32 -16.14
C GLU A 36 9.74 -25.52 -17.09
N THR A 37 9.17 -24.42 -17.57
CA THR A 37 9.82 -23.56 -18.55
C THR A 37 10.22 -22.29 -17.83
N ARG A 38 11.47 -22.26 -17.39
CA ARG A 38 12.14 -21.01 -17.00
C ARG A 38 12.92 -20.53 -18.20
N ARG A 39 12.55 -19.39 -18.76
CA ARG A 39 13.39 -18.73 -19.77
C ARG A 39 14.53 -18.03 -19.03
N ILE A 40 15.77 -18.36 -19.38
CA ILE A 40 16.96 -17.72 -18.80
C ILE A 40 16.91 -16.23 -19.13
N GLY A 41 16.83 -15.37 -18.11
CA GLY A 41 16.65 -13.92 -18.24
C GLY A 41 15.22 -13.42 -18.04
N GLU A 42 14.23 -14.31 -17.93
CA GLU A 42 12.87 -13.96 -17.52
C GLU A 42 12.67 -14.30 -16.04
N ASN A 43 11.96 -13.43 -15.33
CA ASN A 43 11.62 -13.59 -13.91
C ASN A 43 10.33 -14.39 -13.71
N THR A 44 10.03 -15.31 -14.64
CA THR A 44 8.73 -15.99 -14.71
C THR A 44 8.88 -17.47 -14.97
N MET A 45 7.96 -18.25 -14.43
CA MET A 45 7.93 -19.70 -14.57
C MET A 45 6.49 -20.18 -14.67
N ARG A 46 6.28 -21.32 -15.33
CA ARG A 46 4.96 -21.93 -15.52
C ARG A 46 4.98 -23.38 -15.08
N LYS A 47 3.90 -23.82 -14.44
CA LYS A 47 3.70 -25.22 -14.07
C LYS A 47 2.24 -25.61 -14.23
N SER A 48 2.01 -26.82 -14.69
CA SER A 48 0.67 -27.36 -14.90
C SER A 48 0.36 -28.44 -13.87
N PHE A 49 -0.85 -28.42 -13.34
CA PHE A 49 -1.35 -29.39 -12.37
C PHE A 49 -2.68 -29.98 -12.82
N PHE A 50 -2.93 -31.23 -12.47
CA PHE A 50 -4.24 -31.83 -12.47
C PHE A 50 -4.80 -31.85 -11.05
N VAL A 51 -6.01 -31.37 -10.89
CA VAL A 51 -6.74 -31.38 -9.61
C VAL A 51 -8.16 -31.84 -9.84
N LYS A 52 -8.82 -32.31 -8.78
CA LYS A 52 -10.24 -32.67 -8.87
C LYS A 52 -11.08 -31.46 -9.27
N TRP A 53 -12.00 -31.62 -10.23
CA TRP A 53 -12.79 -30.50 -10.74
C TRP A 53 -13.58 -29.78 -9.65
N SER A 54 -14.11 -30.51 -8.65
CA SER A 54 -14.83 -29.93 -7.51
C SER A 54 -13.96 -29.01 -6.65
N GLU A 55 -12.66 -29.31 -6.55
CA GLU A 55 -11.70 -28.60 -5.68
C GLU A 55 -10.88 -27.54 -6.42
N ARG A 56 -11.09 -27.35 -7.73
CA ARG A 56 -10.28 -26.48 -8.58
C ARG A 56 -10.08 -25.07 -8.02
N PHE A 57 -11.09 -24.49 -7.37
CA PHE A 57 -10.99 -23.15 -6.78
C PHE A 57 -10.31 -23.14 -5.41
N ASN A 58 -10.40 -24.23 -4.64
CA ASN A 58 -9.62 -24.37 -3.41
C ASN A 58 -8.13 -24.51 -3.73
N PHE A 59 -7.79 -25.27 -4.78
CA PHE A 59 -6.40 -25.35 -5.26
C PHE A 59 -5.84 -23.99 -5.67
N VAL A 60 -6.63 -23.20 -6.39
CA VAL A 60 -6.19 -21.87 -6.82
C VAL A 60 -5.88 -20.96 -5.63
N LYS A 61 -6.66 -21.07 -4.55
CA LYS A 61 -6.44 -20.33 -3.31
C LYS A 61 -5.22 -20.86 -2.55
N LEU A 62 -5.04 -22.18 -2.49
CA LEU A 62 -3.85 -22.80 -1.90
C LEU A 62 -2.58 -22.29 -2.57
N VAL A 63 -2.58 -22.23 -3.91
CA VAL A 63 -1.40 -21.88 -4.69
C VAL A 63 -1.13 -20.38 -4.72
N CYS A 64 -2.13 -19.53 -4.96
CA CYS A 64 -1.92 -18.10 -5.12
C CYS A 64 -2.15 -17.28 -3.84
N GLY A 65 -2.53 -17.94 -2.75
CA GLY A 65 -3.04 -17.28 -1.55
C GLY A 65 -4.49 -16.84 -1.73
N ASP A 66 -5.01 -16.14 -0.72
CA ASP A 66 -6.31 -15.47 -0.79
C ASP A 66 -6.35 -14.32 0.23
N GLN A 67 -7.34 -13.43 0.09
CA GLN A 67 -7.50 -12.31 1.00
C GLN A 67 -8.98 -12.02 1.27
N LYS A 68 -9.27 -11.58 2.49
CA LYS A 68 -10.61 -11.13 2.86
C LYS A 68 -10.56 -10.08 3.96
N ILE A 69 -11.63 -9.31 4.05
CA ILE A 69 -11.91 -8.52 5.24
C ILE A 69 -12.71 -9.37 6.23
N TYR A 70 -12.48 -9.13 7.53
CA TYR A 70 -13.29 -9.69 8.61
C TYR A 70 -13.50 -8.61 9.68
N VAL A 71 -14.45 -8.83 10.58
CA VAL A 71 -14.73 -7.91 11.69
C VAL A 71 -14.32 -8.59 12.97
N ASP A 72 -13.41 -7.97 13.70
CA ASP A 72 -12.99 -8.39 15.03
C ASP A 72 -13.14 -7.23 16.00
N SER A 73 -13.87 -7.46 17.08
CA SER A 73 -14.08 -6.47 18.15
C SER A 73 -14.64 -5.13 17.66
N GLY A 74 -15.46 -5.15 16.60
CA GLY A 74 -16.05 -3.96 15.97
C GLY A 74 -15.17 -3.29 14.92
N PHE A 75 -13.93 -3.74 14.73
CA PHE A 75 -12.98 -3.19 13.77
C PHE A 75 -12.87 -4.08 12.54
N THR A 76 -12.93 -3.48 11.34
CA THR A 76 -12.68 -4.21 10.09
C THR A 76 -11.19 -4.45 9.92
N LYS A 77 -10.77 -5.70 9.87
CA LYS A 77 -9.37 -6.11 9.67
C LYS A 77 -9.19 -6.82 8.33
N LEU A 78 -7.95 -6.88 7.86
CA LEU A 78 -7.55 -7.66 6.71
C LEU A 78 -7.00 -9.00 7.19
N SER A 79 -7.37 -10.08 6.52
CA SER A 79 -6.75 -11.39 6.72
C SER A 79 -6.23 -11.89 5.38
N ARG A 80 -5.03 -12.47 5.40
CA ARG A 80 -4.35 -12.99 4.22
C ARG A 80 -3.93 -14.42 4.44
N MET A 81 -4.16 -15.24 3.43
CA MET A 81 -3.57 -16.57 3.31
C MET A 81 -2.43 -16.47 2.32
N ILE A 82 -1.22 -16.81 2.77
CA ILE A 82 -0.03 -16.85 1.92
C ILE A 82 -0.14 -18.04 0.97
N PRO A 83 0.40 -17.94 -0.26
CA PRO A 83 0.75 -19.10 -1.09
C PRO A 83 1.39 -20.23 -0.27
N ASP A 84 0.93 -21.46 -0.50
CA ASP A 84 1.49 -22.66 0.14
C ASP A 84 2.98 -22.86 -0.20
N GLU A 85 3.77 -23.36 0.76
CA GLU A 85 5.22 -23.54 0.59
C GLU A 85 5.60 -24.57 -0.49
N ILE A 86 4.76 -25.57 -0.74
CA ILE A 86 5.06 -26.67 -1.67
C ILE A 86 4.55 -26.32 -3.07
N TYR A 87 3.35 -25.77 -3.15
CA TYR A 87 2.66 -25.54 -4.43
C TYR A 87 2.66 -24.07 -4.87
N GLY A 88 2.73 -23.13 -3.93
CA GLY A 88 2.65 -21.68 -4.16
C GLY A 88 4.01 -20.96 -4.21
N ILE A 89 4.98 -21.41 -3.41
CA ILE A 89 6.36 -20.91 -3.38
C ILE A 89 7.25 -21.97 -4.04
N HIS A 90 7.62 -21.75 -5.30
CA HIS A 90 8.05 -22.90 -6.10
C HIS A 90 9.51 -23.30 -5.88
N HIS A 91 10.36 -22.42 -5.35
CA HIS A 91 11.79 -22.67 -5.37
C HIS A 91 12.45 -22.44 -4.01
N PRO A 92 13.02 -23.49 -3.39
CA PRO A 92 13.76 -23.37 -2.13
C PRO A 92 14.90 -22.33 -2.22
N ASP A 93 15.54 -22.22 -3.38
CA ASP A 93 16.62 -21.25 -3.60
C ASP A 93 16.15 -19.86 -4.08
N PHE A 94 14.86 -19.68 -4.43
CA PHE A 94 14.31 -18.39 -4.89
C PHE A 94 12.92 -18.16 -4.27
N PRO A 95 12.86 -17.82 -2.97
CA PRO A 95 11.60 -17.62 -2.25
C PRO A 95 10.77 -16.47 -2.84
N GLU A 96 11.37 -15.57 -3.61
CA GLU A 96 10.64 -14.47 -4.26
C GLU A 96 9.82 -14.93 -5.47
N ILE A 97 10.03 -16.16 -5.98
CA ILE A 97 9.24 -16.75 -7.07
C ILE A 97 7.98 -17.38 -6.50
N VAL A 98 6.88 -16.65 -6.63
CA VAL A 98 5.59 -17.02 -6.05
C VAL A 98 4.51 -17.10 -7.13
N ALA A 99 3.50 -17.94 -6.90
CA ALA A 99 2.38 -18.03 -7.83
C ALA A 99 1.52 -16.77 -7.77
N THR A 100 1.48 -16.00 -8.85
CA THR A 100 0.75 -14.72 -8.86
C THR A 100 -0.56 -14.75 -9.61
N ARG A 101 -0.75 -15.72 -10.51
CA ARG A 101 -2.02 -15.92 -11.22
C ARG A 101 -2.15 -17.31 -11.84
N ILE A 102 -3.40 -17.65 -12.12
CA ILE A 102 -3.76 -18.77 -12.98
C ILE A 102 -3.81 -18.29 -14.44
N ASP A 103 -2.99 -18.88 -15.31
CA ASP A 103 -2.96 -18.54 -16.74
C ASP A 103 -4.15 -19.19 -17.46
N ASN A 104 -4.46 -20.44 -17.09
CA ASN A 104 -5.52 -21.21 -17.73
C ASN A 104 -6.09 -22.30 -16.80
N MET A 105 -7.37 -22.62 -16.99
CA MET A 105 -8.07 -23.70 -16.31
C MET A 105 -9.02 -24.38 -17.30
N LYS A 106 -8.84 -25.67 -17.53
CA LYS A 106 -9.65 -26.46 -18.48
C LYS A 106 -10.02 -27.83 -17.93
N GLY A 107 -11.12 -28.40 -18.43
CA GLY A 107 -11.52 -29.77 -18.12
C GLY A 107 -10.53 -30.82 -18.61
N ALA A 108 -10.34 -31.89 -17.85
CA ALA A 108 -9.41 -32.97 -18.14
C ALA A 108 -9.95 -34.36 -17.74
N ASN A 109 -9.31 -35.40 -18.28
CA ASN A 109 -9.50 -36.82 -17.93
C ASN A 109 -10.94 -37.38 -18.04
N GLY A 110 -11.73 -36.89 -19.00
CA GLY A 110 -13.03 -37.48 -19.32
C GLY A 110 -13.92 -36.59 -20.18
N PRO A 111 -15.06 -37.11 -20.66
CA PRO A 111 -16.08 -36.28 -21.29
C PRO A 111 -16.68 -35.30 -20.27
N GLY A 112 -16.98 -34.09 -20.72
CA GLY A 112 -17.72 -33.11 -19.92
C GLY A 112 -19.18 -33.55 -19.79
N ILE A 113 -19.75 -33.38 -18.60
CA ILE A 113 -21.17 -33.60 -18.33
C ILE A 113 -21.78 -32.25 -17.98
N ASP A 114 -22.77 -31.80 -18.73
CA ASP A 114 -23.52 -30.61 -18.39
C ASP A 114 -24.30 -30.84 -17.10
N ASP A 115 -24.20 -29.91 -16.16
CA ASP A 115 -25.09 -29.90 -15.00
C ASP A 115 -26.42 -29.20 -15.29
N GLU A 116 -27.30 -29.20 -14.29
CA GLU A 116 -28.65 -28.61 -14.40
C GLU A 116 -28.61 -27.09 -14.70
N ASP A 117 -27.49 -26.42 -14.41
CA ASP A 117 -27.26 -24.99 -14.66
C ASP A 117 -26.55 -24.72 -16.00
N GLY A 118 -26.26 -25.78 -16.79
CA GLY A 118 -25.51 -25.70 -18.04
C GLY A 118 -24.01 -25.48 -17.85
N ILE A 119 -23.48 -25.75 -16.65
CA ILE A 119 -22.05 -25.69 -16.35
C ILE A 119 -21.45 -27.07 -16.61
N VAL A 120 -20.46 -27.12 -17.50
CA VAL A 120 -19.77 -28.37 -17.81
C VAL A 120 -18.94 -28.83 -16.60
N LYS A 121 -19.16 -30.07 -16.18
CA LYS A 121 -18.38 -30.77 -15.14
C LYS A 121 -17.43 -31.77 -15.78
N TYR A 122 -16.22 -31.82 -15.27
CA TYR A 122 -15.21 -32.81 -15.65
C TYR A 122 -14.79 -33.60 -14.40
N PRO A 123 -14.13 -34.76 -14.55
CA PRO A 123 -13.50 -35.43 -13.42
C PRO A 123 -12.39 -34.57 -12.82
N ASP A 124 -11.52 -34.04 -13.68
CA ASP A 124 -10.36 -33.25 -13.30
C ASP A 124 -10.34 -31.90 -14.01
N ALA A 125 -9.64 -30.94 -13.42
CA ALA A 125 -9.21 -29.70 -14.05
C ALA A 125 -7.69 -29.76 -14.30
N GLN A 126 -7.25 -29.38 -15.50
CA GLN A 126 -5.86 -28.99 -15.75
C GLN A 126 -5.74 -27.48 -15.50
N ILE A 127 -4.84 -27.10 -14.60
CA ILE A 127 -4.60 -25.72 -14.18
C ILE A 127 -3.16 -25.35 -14.49
N ASP A 128 -2.98 -24.29 -15.27
CA ASP A 128 -1.68 -23.72 -15.59
C ASP A 128 -1.41 -22.53 -14.65
N VAL A 129 -0.43 -22.69 -13.76
CA VAL A 129 -0.03 -21.70 -12.76
C VAL A 129 1.15 -20.90 -13.28
N PHE A 130 1.06 -19.58 -13.13
CA PHE A 130 2.11 -18.64 -13.47
C PHE A 130 2.78 -18.11 -12.21
N TYR A 131 4.09 -18.28 -12.13
CA TYR A 131 4.94 -17.81 -11.04
C TYR A 131 5.82 -16.67 -11.53
N GLU A 132 6.05 -15.68 -10.68
CA GLU A 132 6.94 -14.56 -10.97
C GLU A 132 7.65 -14.05 -9.72
N HIS A 133 8.76 -13.34 -9.91
CA HIS A 133 9.38 -12.60 -8.82
C HIS A 133 8.48 -11.45 -8.37
N VAL A 134 8.12 -11.44 -7.10
CA VAL A 134 7.36 -10.33 -6.50
C VAL A 134 8.30 -9.34 -5.79
N PRO A 135 8.06 -8.02 -5.92
CA PRO A 135 8.90 -6.99 -5.29
C PRO A 135 8.45 -6.66 -3.85
N TYR A 136 7.72 -7.56 -3.19
CA TYR A 136 7.13 -7.34 -1.87
C TYR A 136 7.22 -8.61 -1.04
N ASP A 137 7.27 -8.44 0.27
CA ASP A 137 7.33 -9.56 1.20
C ASP A 137 5.95 -10.22 1.38
N LEU A 138 6.00 -11.52 1.66
CA LEU A 138 4.86 -12.35 1.99
C LEU A 138 4.95 -12.75 3.46
N LEU A 139 4.24 -12.02 4.32
CA LEU A 139 4.18 -12.28 5.75
C LEU A 139 2.79 -12.78 6.16
N SER A 140 2.76 -13.67 7.15
CA SER A 140 1.54 -14.22 7.74
C SER A 140 0.80 -13.18 8.57
N ASP A 141 -0.46 -13.47 8.90
CA ASP A 141 -1.22 -12.60 9.80
C ASP A 141 -0.56 -12.51 11.19
N ASP A 142 0.08 -13.58 11.66
CA ASP A 142 0.80 -13.63 12.95
C ASP A 142 2.07 -12.77 12.92
N GLU A 143 2.90 -12.88 11.87
CA GLU A 143 4.11 -12.07 11.72
C GLU A 143 3.79 -10.56 11.63
N VAL A 144 2.68 -10.19 10.99
CA VAL A 144 2.24 -8.80 10.94
C VAL A 144 1.67 -8.33 12.27
N ALA A 145 1.01 -9.21 13.04
CA ALA A 145 0.50 -8.87 14.36
C ALA A 145 1.62 -8.57 15.36
N ASP A 146 2.76 -9.26 15.27
CA ASP A 146 3.94 -9.00 16.09
C ASP A 146 4.56 -7.61 15.82
N GLU A 147 4.31 -7.03 14.64
CA GLU A 147 4.78 -5.72 14.19
C GLU A 147 3.66 -4.66 14.20
N ASP A 148 2.87 -4.64 15.28
CA ASP A 148 1.75 -3.71 15.52
C ASP A 148 0.63 -3.75 14.46
N GLY A 149 0.52 -4.82 13.68
CA GLY A 149 -0.54 -4.98 12.68
C GLY A 149 -0.36 -4.13 11.42
N ASN A 150 0.88 -3.71 11.11
CA ASN A 150 1.15 -2.81 9.99
C ASN A 150 1.23 -3.57 8.65
N GLU A 151 0.21 -3.41 7.78
CA GLU A 151 0.23 -4.03 6.44
C GLU A 151 1.28 -3.40 5.51
N PHE A 152 1.99 -2.36 5.95
CA PHE A 152 3.13 -1.83 5.21
C PHE A 152 4.28 -2.84 5.06
N LEU A 153 4.31 -3.90 5.86
CA LEU A 153 5.37 -4.90 5.82
C LEU A 153 5.14 -6.01 4.78
N ARG A 154 3.94 -6.10 4.19
CA ARG A 154 3.60 -7.16 3.22
C ARG A 154 2.73 -6.65 2.11
N TYR A 155 2.88 -7.24 0.92
CA TYR A 155 2.10 -6.83 -0.26
C TYR A 155 2.22 -5.34 -0.60
N THR A 156 3.29 -4.70 -0.14
CA THR A 156 3.62 -3.30 -0.35
C THR A 156 5.01 -3.19 -0.96
N HIS A 157 5.19 -2.27 -1.91
CA HIS A 157 6.51 -2.03 -2.50
C HIS A 157 6.66 -0.61 -3.00
N PHE A 158 7.91 -0.16 -3.05
CA PHE A 158 8.27 1.14 -3.57
C PHE A 158 8.12 1.18 -5.09
N GLY A 159 7.37 2.15 -5.62
CA GLY A 159 7.13 2.29 -7.06
C GLY A 159 8.18 3.13 -7.78
N GLY A 160 8.91 3.97 -7.04
CA GLY A 160 9.94 4.85 -7.57
C GLY A 160 9.85 6.25 -6.97
N SER A 161 10.85 7.08 -7.29
CA SER A 161 10.83 8.50 -6.95
C SER A 161 11.45 9.39 -8.00
N THR A 162 11.02 10.65 -8.00
CA THR A 162 11.53 11.72 -8.82
C THR A 162 11.91 12.89 -7.92
N GLY A 163 13.21 13.18 -7.87
CA GLY A 163 13.72 14.34 -7.14
C GLY A 163 13.64 15.61 -7.97
N SER A 164 13.34 16.73 -7.31
CA SER A 164 13.48 18.06 -7.87
C SER A 164 14.11 19.00 -6.86
N ALA A 165 14.75 20.07 -7.35
CA ALA A 165 15.29 21.11 -6.51
C ALA A 165 14.75 22.45 -7.00
N GLN A 166 13.89 23.06 -6.18
CA GLN A 166 13.41 24.41 -6.43
C GLN A 166 14.29 25.41 -5.70
N ASN A 167 14.63 26.50 -6.37
CA ASN A 167 15.38 27.58 -5.75
C ASN A 167 14.46 28.76 -5.54
N ILE A 168 14.18 29.08 -4.28
CA ILE A 168 13.50 30.31 -3.92
C ILE A 168 14.58 31.34 -3.60
N SER A 169 14.66 32.36 -4.45
CA SER A 169 15.47 33.54 -4.17
C SER A 169 14.53 34.66 -3.69
N VAL A 170 14.84 35.23 -2.53
CA VAL A 170 14.15 36.43 -2.06
C VAL A 170 14.55 37.60 -2.98
N PRO A 171 13.60 38.44 -3.45
CA PRO A 171 13.90 39.53 -4.37
C PRO A 171 15.09 40.37 -3.89
N GLY A 172 16.11 40.50 -4.74
CA GLY A 172 17.32 41.27 -4.47
C GLY A 172 17.07 42.78 -4.53
N GLY A 173 16.47 43.34 -3.49
CA GLY A 173 16.40 44.77 -3.22
C GLY A 173 16.85 45.04 -1.79
N ALA A 174 17.38 46.23 -1.51
CA ALA A 174 17.73 46.65 -0.15
C ALA A 174 16.45 46.84 0.69
N MET A 175 15.81 45.74 1.11
CA MET A 175 14.68 45.78 2.01
C MET A 175 15.16 46.25 3.38
N ARG A 176 14.58 47.35 3.84
CA ARG A 176 14.80 47.90 5.18
C ARG A 176 13.43 48.04 5.82
N TYR A 177 13.34 47.76 7.11
CA TYR A 177 12.14 48.06 7.89
C TYR A 177 11.81 49.56 7.73
N TRP A 178 10.62 49.86 7.20
CA TRP A 178 10.13 51.23 7.01
C TRP A 178 9.86 51.90 8.36
N ARG A 179 10.06 53.22 8.46
CA ARG A 179 9.83 54.01 9.68
C ARG A 179 8.75 55.07 9.46
N GLY A 180 7.96 55.33 10.50
CA GLY A 180 7.37 56.65 10.71
C GLY A 180 8.43 57.62 11.27
N PRO A 181 8.36 58.92 10.95
CA PRO A 181 9.30 59.90 11.51
C PRO A 181 9.16 59.99 13.04
N GLY A 182 10.26 59.76 13.78
CA GLY A 182 10.35 59.95 15.24
C GLY A 182 10.58 58.69 16.09
N GLU A 183 10.53 57.49 15.51
CA GLU A 183 10.71 56.23 16.26
C GLU A 183 12.21 55.88 16.44
N GLY A 184 12.62 55.46 17.65
CA GLY A 184 14.01 55.33 18.13
C GLY A 184 14.91 54.28 17.44
N THR A 185 15.92 53.75 18.14
CA THR A 185 16.97 52.86 17.58
C THR A 185 16.88 51.39 18.02
N ALA A 186 15.76 50.95 18.60
CA ALA A 186 15.61 49.57 19.07
C ALA A 186 15.52 48.55 17.90
N PRO A 187 15.92 47.27 18.10
CA PRO A 187 15.68 46.20 17.11
C PRO A 187 14.21 46.17 16.67
N PRO A 188 13.87 45.97 15.38
CA PRO A 188 14.64 45.36 14.26
C PRO A 188 15.74 46.20 13.61
N HIS A 189 15.89 47.46 14.02
CA HIS A 189 16.65 48.42 13.23
C HIS A 189 18.15 48.08 13.20
N GLY A 190 18.72 48.00 11.99
CA GLY A 190 20.12 47.62 11.77
C GLY A 190 20.33 46.15 11.37
N PHE A 191 19.32 45.30 11.55
CA PHE A 191 19.35 43.93 11.02
C PHE A 191 19.06 43.95 9.53
N GLN A 192 20.01 43.44 8.74
CA GLN A 192 19.77 43.19 7.34
C GLN A 192 18.75 42.06 7.22
N VAL A 193 17.66 42.32 6.49
CA VAL A 193 16.83 41.21 5.99
C VAL A 193 17.75 40.37 5.11
N PRO A 194 17.87 39.05 5.33
CA PRO A 194 18.74 38.21 4.51
C PRO A 194 18.35 38.36 3.02
N TYR A 195 19.18 39.06 2.25
CA TYR A 195 18.97 39.32 0.84
C TYR A 195 19.94 38.47 0.01
N GLY A 196 19.51 37.98 -1.15
CA GLY A 196 20.35 37.12 -1.98
C GLY A 196 20.61 35.73 -1.38
N VAL A 197 19.89 35.33 -0.33
CA VAL A 197 19.91 33.96 0.18
C VAL A 197 19.04 33.11 -0.73
N SER A 198 19.70 32.25 -1.50
CA SER A 198 19.08 31.17 -2.27
C SER A 198 18.68 30.07 -1.31
N ILE A 199 17.38 29.83 -1.17
CA ILE A 199 16.85 28.69 -0.42
C ILE A 199 16.56 27.59 -1.44
N SER A 200 17.46 26.61 -1.48
CA SER A 200 17.23 25.39 -2.26
C SER A 200 16.32 24.46 -1.49
N ARG A 201 15.10 24.26 -1.99
CA ARG A 201 14.15 23.25 -1.51
C ARG A 201 14.35 21.98 -2.32
N ALA A 202 14.96 20.98 -1.68
CA ALA A 202 14.98 19.63 -2.23
C ALA A 202 13.62 18.99 -1.95
N GLU A 203 12.93 18.65 -3.03
CA GLU A 203 11.63 17.99 -3.02
C GLU A 203 11.75 16.64 -3.72
N GLU A 204 10.94 15.67 -3.30
CA GLU A 204 10.90 14.35 -3.91
C GLU A 204 9.46 13.90 -3.98
N GLU A 205 9.00 13.53 -5.17
CA GLU A 205 7.74 12.81 -5.33
C GLU A 205 8.05 11.31 -5.41
N PHE A 206 7.34 10.51 -4.63
CA PHE A 206 7.57 9.07 -4.60
C PHE A 206 6.27 8.30 -4.41
N THR A 207 6.28 7.02 -4.81
CA THR A 207 5.09 6.18 -4.76
C THR A 207 5.32 4.89 -3.97
N TRP A 208 4.24 4.43 -3.33
CA TRP A 208 4.15 3.11 -2.72
C TRP A 208 2.92 2.39 -3.24
N HIS A 209 3.09 1.16 -3.66
CA HIS A 209 1.99 0.32 -4.13
C HIS A 209 1.56 -0.62 -3.02
N TRP A 210 0.26 -0.66 -2.72
CA TRP A 210 -0.36 -1.69 -1.89
C TRP A 210 -1.21 -2.60 -2.78
N VAL A 211 -0.75 -3.82 -2.97
CA VAL A 211 -1.36 -4.77 -3.93
C VAL A 211 -2.25 -5.79 -3.24
N GLN A 212 -3.08 -6.44 -4.05
CA GLN A 212 -3.92 -7.55 -3.62
C GLN A 212 -4.89 -7.21 -2.47
N LEU A 213 -5.53 -6.04 -2.53
CA LEU A 213 -6.58 -5.67 -1.59
C LEU A 213 -7.93 -6.30 -1.99
N PRO A 214 -8.71 -6.86 -1.06
CA PRO A 214 -10.07 -7.33 -1.35
C PRO A 214 -10.92 -6.20 -1.95
N TYR A 215 -11.85 -6.54 -2.83
CA TYR A 215 -12.71 -5.54 -3.49
C TYR A 215 -13.48 -4.69 -2.47
N GLU A 216 -13.93 -5.31 -1.40
CA GLU A 216 -14.71 -4.72 -0.32
C GLU A 216 -13.88 -3.78 0.57
N ALA A 217 -12.55 -3.93 0.59
CA ALA A 217 -11.66 -3.10 1.39
C ALA A 217 -11.63 -1.65 0.88
N PHE A 218 -11.79 -1.43 -0.43
CA PHE A 218 -11.69 -0.11 -1.06
C PHE A 218 -12.88 0.18 -1.98
N LYS A 219 -14.07 0.30 -1.38
CA LYS A 219 -15.29 0.75 -2.06
C LYS A 219 -15.86 1.97 -1.33
N PRO A 220 -16.67 2.83 -1.98
CA PRO A 220 -17.39 3.87 -1.25
C PRO A 220 -18.14 3.28 -0.04
N GLY A 221 -17.93 3.88 1.13
CA GLY A 221 -18.46 3.40 2.41
C GLY A 221 -17.58 2.38 3.16
N SER A 222 -16.42 1.97 2.62
CA SER A 222 -15.43 1.21 3.39
C SER A 222 -14.54 2.13 4.24
N ASN A 223 -14.00 1.60 5.34
CA ASN A 223 -13.13 2.36 6.26
C ASN A 223 -11.90 2.95 5.56
N LEU A 224 -11.24 2.19 4.68
CA LEU A 224 -10.07 2.67 3.96
C LEU A 224 -10.44 3.78 2.97
N TYR A 225 -11.59 3.67 2.30
CA TYR A 225 -12.06 4.69 1.38
C TYR A 225 -12.40 5.99 2.13
N ALA A 226 -13.17 5.88 3.21
CA ALA A 226 -13.51 6.96 4.11
C ALA A 226 -12.27 7.63 4.73
N ARG A 227 -11.25 6.85 5.09
CA ARG A 227 -9.99 7.40 5.61
C ARG A 227 -9.27 8.28 4.58
N ILE A 228 -9.19 7.80 3.35
CA ILE A 228 -8.44 8.48 2.29
C ILE A 228 -9.18 9.76 1.85
N TYR A 229 -10.48 9.65 1.56
CA TYR A 229 -11.28 10.72 0.96
C TYR A 229 -12.15 11.51 1.94
N GLY A 230 -12.18 11.11 3.22
CA GLY A 230 -13.07 11.66 4.23
C GLY A 230 -14.48 11.07 4.17
N THR A 231 -15.31 11.42 5.16
CA THR A 231 -16.75 11.14 5.18
C THR A 231 -17.55 12.43 5.13
N VAL A 232 -18.81 12.35 4.70
CA VAL A 232 -19.75 13.48 4.71
C VAL A 232 -20.12 13.88 6.16
N GLU A 233 -19.90 12.97 7.13
CA GLU A 233 -20.25 13.14 8.54
C GLU A 233 -19.12 13.76 9.40
N GLY A 234 -18.03 14.21 8.78
CA GLY A 234 -17.00 15.03 9.44
C GLY A 234 -15.63 14.36 9.61
N ASP A 235 -15.44 13.11 9.17
CA ASP A 235 -14.09 12.53 9.15
C ASP A 235 -13.28 13.17 8.03
N LEU A 236 -12.21 13.86 8.42
CA LEU A 236 -11.36 14.53 7.45
C LEU A 236 -10.54 13.52 6.64
N PRO A 237 -10.27 13.83 5.35
CA PRO A 237 -9.44 12.99 4.49
C PRO A 237 -7.98 12.96 4.97
N PHE A 238 -7.30 11.86 4.68
CA PHE A 238 -5.83 11.82 4.76
C PHE A 238 -5.17 12.57 3.60
N ILE A 239 -5.84 12.67 2.44
CA ILE A 239 -5.28 13.39 1.29
C ILE A 239 -4.98 14.85 1.68
N GLY A 240 -3.76 15.29 1.37
CA GLY A 240 -3.24 16.61 1.71
C GLY A 240 -2.65 16.71 3.11
N CYS A 241 -2.81 15.70 3.97
CA CYS A 241 -2.23 15.71 5.32
C CYS A 241 -0.72 15.46 5.31
N VAL A 242 -0.06 16.00 6.32
CA VAL A 242 1.39 15.80 6.58
C VAL A 242 1.58 14.71 7.64
N ASN A 243 2.69 13.97 7.58
CA ASN A 243 3.00 12.95 8.57
C ASN A 243 3.23 13.52 9.99
N SER A 244 2.46 13.04 10.97
CA SER A 244 2.64 13.33 12.41
C SER A 244 3.68 12.42 13.08
N SER A 245 3.94 11.27 12.49
CA SER A 245 4.91 10.25 12.93
C SER A 245 5.95 10.04 11.83
N PRO A 246 7.21 9.66 12.15
CA PRO A 246 8.18 9.28 11.14
C PRO A 246 7.62 8.17 10.23
N ILE A 247 7.89 8.27 8.92
CA ILE A 247 7.47 7.28 7.93
C ILE A 247 8.46 7.28 6.77
N PHE A 248 8.77 6.11 6.21
CA PHE A 248 9.72 5.97 5.10
C PHE A 248 11.11 6.57 5.40
N ASP A 249 11.60 6.41 6.63
CA ASP A 249 12.84 7.03 7.14
C ASP A 249 12.88 8.56 7.07
N ARG A 250 11.72 9.20 6.98
CA ARG A 250 11.57 10.66 6.93
C ARG A 250 10.97 11.18 8.23
N ALA A 251 11.49 12.32 8.67
CA ALA A 251 11.08 12.96 9.91
C ALA A 251 9.62 13.46 9.88
N VAL A 252 9.06 13.72 11.06
CA VAL A 252 7.73 14.33 11.21
C VAL A 252 7.63 15.66 10.46
N GLY A 253 6.51 15.90 9.79
CA GLY A 253 6.24 17.16 9.10
C GLY A 253 6.89 17.29 7.72
N THR A 254 7.48 16.22 7.19
CA THR A 254 8.27 16.27 5.93
C THR A 254 7.63 15.54 4.75
N VAL A 255 6.62 14.71 5.00
CA VAL A 255 5.92 13.93 3.98
C VAL A 255 4.45 14.34 3.92
N VAL A 256 3.98 14.72 2.74
CA VAL A 256 2.57 14.95 2.43
C VAL A 256 2.02 13.76 1.65
N PHE A 257 0.82 13.31 2.02
CA PHE A 257 0.06 12.37 1.22
C PHE A 257 -0.67 13.11 0.09
N ALA A 258 -0.16 13.03 -1.13
CA ALA A 258 -0.67 13.78 -2.27
C ALA A 258 -1.94 13.16 -2.88
N GLY A 259 -2.09 11.84 -2.80
CA GLY A 259 -3.28 11.15 -3.29
C GLY A 259 -3.06 9.66 -3.55
N VAL A 260 -4.10 9.01 -4.07
CA VAL A 260 -4.06 7.59 -4.43
C VAL A 260 -4.58 7.38 -5.84
N THR A 261 -3.90 6.53 -6.62
CA THR A 261 -4.41 6.00 -7.88
C THR A 261 -4.88 4.56 -7.65
N ALA A 262 -6.19 4.31 -7.74
CA ALA A 262 -6.73 2.97 -7.57
C ALA A 262 -6.79 2.23 -8.91
N LYS A 263 -6.26 1.00 -8.94
CA LYS A 263 -6.31 0.11 -10.10
C LYS A 263 -7.15 -1.12 -9.77
N LEU A 264 -8.25 -1.29 -10.51
CA LEU A 264 -9.10 -2.46 -10.39
C LEU A 264 -8.52 -3.60 -11.23
N GLU A 265 -8.19 -4.70 -10.58
CA GLU A 265 -7.60 -5.88 -11.20
C GLU A 265 -8.53 -7.09 -11.07
N ARG A 266 -8.34 -8.08 -11.93
CA ARG A 266 -8.95 -9.40 -11.71
C ARG A 266 -8.26 -10.05 -10.52
N ALA A 267 -9.03 -10.74 -9.68
CA ALA A 267 -8.41 -11.56 -8.63
C ALA A 267 -7.50 -12.61 -9.27
N HIS A 268 -6.36 -12.92 -8.64
CA HIS A 268 -5.45 -13.98 -9.12
C HIS A 268 -6.18 -15.33 -9.26
N SER A 269 -7.27 -15.50 -8.50
CA SER A 269 -8.12 -16.68 -8.49
C SER A 269 -9.05 -16.80 -9.70
N GLY A 270 -9.15 -15.74 -10.51
CA GLY A 270 -10.17 -15.61 -11.55
C GLY A 270 -11.58 -15.37 -11.01
N GLN A 271 -11.78 -15.41 -9.69
CA GLN A 271 -13.07 -15.18 -9.04
C GLN A 271 -13.16 -13.73 -8.53
N GLY A 272 -13.83 -12.87 -9.30
CA GLY A 272 -14.10 -11.49 -8.90
C GLY A 272 -12.97 -10.52 -9.21
N ARG A 273 -12.88 -9.47 -8.38
CA ARG A 273 -11.99 -8.33 -8.59
C ARG A 273 -11.23 -8.03 -7.30
N ARG A 274 -10.11 -7.33 -7.44
CA ARG A 274 -9.28 -6.86 -6.32
C ARG A 274 -8.74 -5.46 -6.65
N TRP A 275 -8.31 -4.74 -5.62
CA TRP A 275 -7.67 -3.44 -5.78
C TRP A 275 -6.16 -3.55 -5.66
N SER A 276 -5.47 -2.72 -6.43
CA SER A 276 -4.08 -2.34 -6.20
C SER A 276 -4.06 -0.81 -6.10
N LEU A 277 -3.57 -0.28 -4.99
CA LEU A 277 -3.54 1.15 -4.69
C LEU A 277 -2.11 1.68 -4.86
N GLU A 278 -1.95 2.72 -5.65
CA GLU A 278 -0.70 3.48 -5.75
C GLU A 278 -0.84 4.76 -4.92
N TYR A 279 -0.21 4.77 -3.75
CA TYR A 279 -0.10 5.95 -2.90
C TYR A 279 0.99 6.88 -3.42
N LYS A 280 0.66 8.16 -3.54
CA LYS A 280 1.57 9.22 -3.97
C LYS A 280 1.91 10.12 -2.79
N PHE A 281 3.19 10.33 -2.59
CA PHE A 281 3.71 11.17 -1.52
C PHE A 281 4.64 12.23 -2.07
N ALA A 282 4.69 13.36 -1.39
CA ALA A 282 5.63 14.44 -1.65
C ALA A 282 6.46 14.68 -0.39
N TYR A 283 7.77 14.62 -0.52
CA TYR A 283 8.72 14.93 0.54
C TYR A 283 9.36 16.29 0.31
N SER A 284 9.56 17.04 1.40
CA SER A 284 10.36 18.26 1.42
C SER A 284 11.36 18.20 2.56
N ALA A 285 12.64 18.42 2.26
CA ALA A 285 13.70 18.42 3.28
C ALA A 285 13.57 19.55 4.30
N MET A 286 12.91 20.65 3.93
CA MET A 286 12.57 21.73 4.85
C MET A 286 11.26 21.46 5.58
N GLY A 287 10.51 20.44 5.17
CA GLY A 287 9.20 20.07 5.64
C GLY A 287 8.08 21.00 5.18
N TRP A 288 6.85 20.48 5.23
CA TRP A 288 5.65 21.16 4.73
C TRP A 288 5.04 22.11 5.77
N ASN A 289 5.35 21.88 7.05
CA ASN A 289 4.84 22.64 8.20
C ASN A 289 5.91 23.48 8.90
N TRP A 290 7.05 23.73 8.26
CA TRP A 290 8.11 24.53 8.87
C TRP A 290 8.02 25.97 8.39
N LEU A 291 7.76 26.87 9.32
CA LEU A 291 7.75 28.31 9.07
C LEU A 291 9.05 28.92 9.56
N PHE A 292 9.64 29.79 8.77
CA PHE A 292 10.75 30.62 9.22
C PHE A 292 10.18 31.81 9.98
N PHE A 293 10.53 31.93 11.26
CA PHE A 293 10.21 33.10 12.06
C PHE A 293 11.41 34.06 12.05
N PRO A 294 11.30 35.22 11.37
CA PRO A 294 12.33 36.24 11.45
C PRO A 294 12.23 36.98 12.78
N ASP A 295 13.00 36.57 13.80
CA ASP A 295 13.15 37.35 15.03
C ASP A 295 14.20 38.45 14.83
N PRO A 296 13.79 39.73 14.88
CA PRO A 296 14.71 40.84 14.69
C PRO A 296 15.67 41.09 15.84
N SER A 297 15.47 40.45 17.00
CA SER A 297 16.42 40.49 18.12
C SER A 297 17.58 39.50 17.95
N GLY A 298 17.45 38.54 17.03
CA GLY A 298 18.43 37.48 16.78
C GLY A 298 18.44 36.35 17.82
N VAL A 299 17.57 36.40 18.84
CA VAL A 299 17.55 35.42 19.94
C VAL A 299 16.66 34.21 19.62
N ASN A 300 15.51 34.42 18.98
CA ASN A 300 14.52 33.38 18.65
C ASN A 300 14.27 33.30 17.14
N GLY A 301 15.26 33.64 16.32
CA GLY A 301 15.14 33.55 14.87
C GLY A 301 15.43 32.12 14.43
N GLY A 302 14.56 31.51 13.63
CA GLY A 302 14.75 30.13 13.21
C GLY A 302 13.59 29.52 12.44
N TRP A 303 13.79 28.27 12.02
CA TRP A 303 12.73 27.44 11.45
C TRP A 303 12.00 26.73 12.58
N TYR A 304 10.69 26.92 12.64
CA TYR A 304 9.82 26.32 13.65
C TYR A 304 8.81 25.42 12.97
N ASN A 305 8.70 24.20 13.49
CA ASN A 305 7.65 23.28 13.06
C ASN A 305 6.32 23.75 13.67
N VAL A 306 5.37 24.08 12.81
CA VAL A 306 3.99 24.46 13.16
C VAL A 306 3.08 23.25 12.91
N ASN A 307 3.24 22.22 13.73
CA ASN A 307 2.33 21.08 13.74
C ASN A 307 1.05 21.49 14.46
N ASN A 308 0.03 21.90 13.70
CA ASN A 308 -1.31 21.94 14.24
C ASN A 308 -1.79 20.49 14.37
N LYS A 309 -2.06 20.04 15.60
CA LYS A 309 -2.62 18.70 15.86
C LYS A 309 -4.08 18.60 15.38
N GLU A 310 -4.73 19.74 15.17
CA GLU A 310 -6.13 19.85 14.76
C GLU A 310 -6.20 20.56 13.40
N TYR A 311 -6.98 19.99 12.49
CA TYR A 311 -7.31 20.62 11.20
C TYR A 311 -8.16 21.87 11.43
N GLN A 312 -7.92 22.91 10.65
CA GLN A 312 -8.75 24.12 10.64
C GLN A 312 -9.03 24.53 9.20
N GLU A 313 -10.27 24.91 8.92
CA GLU A 313 -10.68 25.40 7.61
C GLU A 313 -9.98 26.74 7.30
N ALA A 314 -9.64 26.96 6.03
CA ALA A 314 -8.80 28.07 5.59
C ALA A 314 -9.37 29.46 5.91
N ASP A 315 -10.67 29.56 6.14
CA ASP A 315 -11.42 30.78 6.50
C ASP A 315 -11.51 31.03 8.02
N VAL A 316 -11.09 30.06 8.85
CA VAL A 316 -11.05 30.16 10.33
C VAL A 316 -9.61 30.17 10.86
N LEU A 317 -8.63 30.18 9.96
CA LEU A 317 -7.21 30.16 10.27
C LEU A 317 -6.73 31.55 10.71
N ASP A 318 -6.29 31.67 11.97
CA ASP A 318 -5.57 32.86 12.44
C ASP A 318 -4.30 33.09 11.60
N ASP A 319 -3.88 34.36 11.41
CA ASP A 319 -2.76 34.82 10.56
C ASP A 319 -1.36 34.18 10.80
N HIS A 320 -1.25 33.19 11.71
CA HIS A 320 -0.02 32.50 12.08
C HIS A 320 -0.14 30.97 12.16
N ARG A 321 -1.24 30.39 11.64
CA ARG A 321 -1.46 28.94 11.66
C ARG A 321 -1.23 28.32 10.26
N SER A 322 -0.83 27.05 10.22
CA SER A 322 -0.47 26.35 8.98
C SER A 322 -1.69 26.05 8.10
N LEU A 323 -1.57 26.27 6.79
CA LEU A 323 -2.62 26.03 5.78
C LEU A 323 -2.79 24.55 5.38
N THR A 324 -1.86 23.68 5.78
CA THR A 324 -1.96 22.24 5.49
C THR A 324 -3.07 21.61 6.32
N PRO A 325 -3.88 20.72 5.73
CA PRO A 325 -4.73 19.81 6.50
C PRO A 325 -3.88 19.16 7.59
N GLY A 326 -4.37 19.16 8.84
CA GLY A 326 -3.59 18.83 10.05
C GLY A 326 -2.70 17.59 9.94
N ALA A 327 -1.68 17.50 10.79
CA ALA A 327 -0.77 16.36 10.78
C ALA A 327 -1.49 15.06 11.18
N ARG A 328 -1.29 13.98 10.43
CA ARG A 328 -1.88 12.64 10.68
C ARG A 328 -0.83 11.55 10.62
N ASP A 329 -1.10 10.43 11.31
CA ASP A 329 -0.20 9.30 11.26
C ASP A 329 -0.39 8.54 9.94
N LEU A 330 0.45 8.86 8.95
CA LEU A 330 0.37 8.26 7.62
C LEU A 330 0.65 6.75 7.62
N ASN A 331 1.19 6.16 8.70
CA ASN A 331 1.32 4.70 8.80
C ASN A 331 -0.07 4.04 8.78
N MET A 332 -1.10 4.74 9.26
CA MET A 332 -2.48 4.26 9.20
C MET A 332 -3.03 4.13 7.78
N LEU A 333 -2.37 4.65 6.73
CA LEU A 333 -2.79 4.41 5.34
C LEU A 333 -2.66 2.93 4.95
N PHE A 334 -1.79 2.19 5.63
CA PHE A 334 -1.55 0.76 5.42
C PHE A 334 -2.26 -0.08 6.48
N SER A 335 -3.47 0.33 6.88
CA SER A 335 -4.34 -0.45 7.75
C SER A 335 -5.75 -0.47 7.18
N VAL A 336 -6.50 -1.54 7.38
CA VAL A 336 -7.94 -1.59 7.03
C VAL A 336 -8.81 -1.29 8.27
N ALA A 337 -8.25 -1.37 9.47
CA ALA A 337 -8.93 -1.04 10.73
C ALA A 337 -9.03 0.47 10.89
N ALA A 338 -10.24 0.99 11.07
CA ALA A 338 -10.44 2.36 11.54
C ALA A 338 -10.13 2.38 13.03
N VAL A 339 -9.06 3.08 13.44
CA VAL A 339 -8.85 3.45 14.84
C VAL A 339 -9.46 4.82 15.06
#